data_AF-G9EMY6-F1
#
_entry.id   AF-G9EMY6-F1
#
_cell.length_a   1.000
_cell.length_b   1.000
_cell.length_c   1.000
_cell.angle_alpha   90.00
_cell.angle_beta   90.00
_cell.angle_gamma   90.00
#
_symmetry.space_group_name_H-M   'P 1'
#
loop_
_entity.id
_entity.type
_entity.pdbx_description
1 polymer ?
#
loop_
_entity_poly.entity_id
_entity_poly.type
_entity_poly.pdbx_seq_one_letter_code
_entity_poly.pdbx_strand_id
1 'polypeptide(L)'
;MKKTFTLLTQFNKKELLAMKKKQVPMLSPKVKNFIEQSSQDVAEYLTLGENSIKKRAEKPENIISKLKDNDQLLKKSSLEKINLLYQSLLDYQSNDLETTKKIQQTTALLVTIFQGLDNEVKKRNTFKTRYYVSDYHDLLINKLAKENISVTANRSLTIPDTKTLSAKQTKLIKRYEAIAQLHEQIQGKSYLDEEMLEQARAALKICKENQPDWSERSFIQKLTDILSLGINPIYRSFFAQEALISKEIEKNMPSAKL
;
A
#
# COMPACT_ATOMS: atom_id res chain seq x y z
N MET A 1 22.55 0.77 7.84
CA MET A 1 21.13 0.80 7.40
C MET A 1 20.22 1.87 8.02
N LYS A 2 20.13 2.03 9.36
CA LYS A 2 19.11 2.92 9.98
C LYS A 2 19.21 4.37 9.46
N LYS A 3 20.44 4.91 9.33
CA LYS A 3 20.69 6.25 8.78
C LYS A 3 20.26 6.37 7.32
N THR A 4 20.62 5.41 6.47
CA THR A 4 20.19 5.35 5.07
C THR A 4 18.66 5.35 4.94
N PHE A 5 17.94 4.58 5.76
CA PHE A 5 16.47 4.59 5.77
C PHE A 5 15.90 5.94 6.20
N THR A 6 16.48 6.59 7.21
CA THR A 6 16.08 7.94 7.61
C THR A 6 16.31 8.96 6.49
N LEU A 7 17.41 8.88 5.76
CA LEU A 7 17.66 9.76 4.62
C LEU A 7 16.66 9.51 3.49
N LEU A 8 16.28 8.24 3.24
CA LEU A 8 15.25 7.90 2.24
C LEU A 8 13.89 8.54 2.54
N THR A 9 13.47 8.60 3.80
CA THR A 9 12.17 9.19 4.16
C THR A 9 12.14 10.72 3.96
N GLN A 10 13.29 11.37 4.03
CA GLN A 10 13.43 12.82 3.87
C GLN A 10 13.23 13.31 2.42
N PHE A 11 13.37 12.44 1.40
CA PHE A 11 13.16 12.87 0.02
C PHE A 11 11.70 13.22 -0.27
N ASN A 12 11.51 14.33 -0.99
CA ASN A 12 10.20 14.74 -1.51
C ASN A 12 10.09 14.39 -3.00
N LYS A 13 8.92 13.88 -3.41
CA LYS A 13 8.60 13.57 -4.81
C LYS A 13 8.79 14.78 -5.73
N LYS A 14 8.41 15.99 -5.30
CA LYS A 14 8.56 17.22 -6.11
C LYS A 14 10.03 17.55 -6.37
N GLU A 15 10.89 17.40 -5.36
CA GLU A 15 12.33 17.63 -5.46
C GLU A 15 12.96 16.64 -6.46
N LEU A 16 12.66 15.35 -6.32
CA LEU A 16 13.20 14.30 -7.20
C LEU A 16 12.72 14.47 -8.66
N LEU A 17 11.46 14.85 -8.88
CA LEU A 17 10.94 15.13 -10.22
C LEU A 17 11.63 16.36 -10.85
N ALA A 18 11.91 17.39 -10.06
CA ALA A 18 12.63 18.57 -10.55
C ALA A 18 14.07 18.21 -10.96
N MET A 19 14.74 17.32 -10.23
CA MET A 19 16.06 16.81 -10.58
C MET A 19 16.04 16.06 -11.92
N LYS A 20 15.05 15.16 -12.11
CA LYS A 20 14.89 14.42 -13.38
C LYS A 20 14.63 15.34 -14.57
N LYS A 21 13.76 16.35 -14.41
CA LYS A 21 13.37 17.26 -15.51
C LYS A 21 14.49 18.19 -15.95
N LYS A 22 15.35 18.62 -15.04
CA LYS A 22 16.32 19.69 -15.31
C LYS A 22 17.66 19.20 -15.86
N GLN A 23 17.84 17.89 -16.10
CA GLN A 23 19.16 17.29 -16.41
C GLN A 23 20.26 17.95 -15.58
N VAL A 24 20.03 18.08 -14.26
CA VAL A 24 20.88 18.93 -13.43
C VAL A 24 22.29 18.33 -13.45
N PRO A 25 23.32 19.07 -13.92
CA PRO A 25 24.67 18.53 -14.05
C PRO A 25 25.33 18.25 -12.69
N MET A 26 24.71 18.69 -11.59
CA MET A 26 25.19 18.47 -10.23
C MET A 26 24.14 17.85 -9.32
N LEU A 27 24.55 16.80 -8.61
CA LEU A 27 23.79 16.21 -7.52
C LEU A 27 23.60 17.24 -6.39
N SER A 28 22.38 17.32 -5.86
CA SER A 28 22.09 18.16 -4.70
C SER A 28 22.88 17.68 -3.47
N PRO A 29 23.19 18.56 -2.50
CA PRO A 29 23.89 18.17 -1.27
C PRO A 29 23.21 17.02 -0.52
N LYS A 30 21.88 16.98 -0.56
CA LYS A 30 21.05 15.93 0.04
C LYS A 30 21.27 14.57 -0.63
N VAL A 31 21.35 14.54 -1.97
CA VAL A 31 21.63 13.32 -2.73
C VAL A 31 23.09 12.88 -2.54
N LYS A 32 24.04 13.82 -2.51
CA LYS A 32 25.46 13.50 -2.21
C LYS A 32 25.62 12.87 -0.83
N ASN A 33 24.99 13.44 0.20
CA ASN A 33 24.99 12.88 1.55
C ASN A 33 24.36 11.48 1.58
N PHE A 34 23.25 11.28 0.85
CA PHE A 34 22.64 9.96 0.73
C PHE A 34 23.56 8.93 0.05
N ILE A 35 24.23 9.29 -1.04
CA ILE A 35 25.19 8.40 -1.73
C ILE A 35 26.33 8.05 -0.78
N GLU A 36 26.91 9.04 -0.11
CA GLU A 36 28.02 8.81 0.82
C GLU A 36 27.62 7.88 1.96
N GLN A 37 26.48 8.14 2.62
CA GLN A 37 25.97 7.27 3.68
C GLN A 37 25.59 5.88 3.16
N SER A 38 25.03 5.77 1.96
CA SER A 38 24.67 4.49 1.35
C SER A 38 25.92 3.68 1.03
N SER A 39 26.95 4.32 0.48
CA SER A 39 28.24 3.70 0.20
C SER A 39 28.97 3.29 1.47
N GLN A 40 28.88 4.06 2.55
CA GLN A 40 29.41 3.66 3.87
C GLN A 40 28.68 2.45 4.42
N ASP A 41 27.35 2.47 4.43
CA ASP A 41 26.53 1.34 4.85
C ASP A 41 26.87 0.09 4.00
N VAL A 42 26.99 0.24 2.67
CA VAL A 42 27.37 -0.85 1.75
C VAL A 42 28.81 -1.32 1.95
N ALA A 43 29.76 -0.44 2.20
CA ALA A 43 31.13 -0.79 2.50
C ALA A 43 31.23 -1.56 3.83
N GLU A 44 30.46 -1.20 4.85
CA GLU A 44 30.30 -1.99 6.08
C GLU A 44 29.72 -3.40 5.78
N TYR A 45 28.96 -3.57 4.70
CA TYR A 45 28.46 -4.89 4.24
C TYR A 45 29.47 -5.67 3.39
N LEU A 46 30.29 -5.01 2.57
CA LEU A 46 31.22 -5.64 1.64
C LEU A 46 32.64 -5.88 2.22
N THR A 47 33.09 -5.08 3.20
CA THR A 47 34.44 -5.20 3.81
C THR A 47 34.58 -6.34 4.83
N LEU A 48 33.55 -7.18 4.99
CA LEU A 48 33.58 -8.40 5.81
C LEU A 48 33.97 -9.68 5.04
N GLY A 49 34.54 -9.57 3.84
CA GLY A 49 35.36 -10.62 3.21
C GLY A 49 36.77 -10.05 3.07
N GLU A 50 37.78 -10.50 3.81
CA GLU A 50 38.43 -11.80 3.55
C GLU A 50 38.88 -12.54 4.83
N ASN A 51 38.74 -11.98 6.04
CA ASN A 51 39.37 -12.55 7.24
C ASN A 51 38.46 -12.84 8.45
N SER A 52 37.14 -12.97 8.28
CA SER A 52 36.30 -13.40 9.42
C SER A 52 35.15 -14.32 9.03
N ILE A 53 35.45 -15.62 8.96
CA ILE A 53 34.50 -16.74 8.77
C ILE A 53 33.37 -16.77 9.83
N LYS A 54 33.38 -15.87 10.83
CA LYS A 54 32.36 -15.79 11.90
C LYS A 54 31.55 -14.49 11.97
N LYS A 55 31.80 -13.46 11.15
CA LYS A 55 30.93 -12.26 11.10
C LYS A 55 30.19 -12.23 9.77
N ARG A 56 28.97 -12.76 9.78
CA ARG A 56 28.06 -12.79 8.62
C ARG A 56 27.97 -11.39 8.03
N ALA A 57 28.43 -11.21 6.79
CA ALA A 57 27.95 -10.13 5.94
C ALA A 57 26.42 -10.11 6.08
N GLU A 58 25.82 -8.96 6.37
CA GLU A 58 24.37 -8.86 6.43
C GLU A 58 23.85 -9.16 5.02
N LYS A 59 23.35 -10.39 4.83
CA LYS A 59 22.76 -10.78 3.56
C LYS A 59 21.58 -9.84 3.23
N PRO A 60 21.19 -9.67 1.96
CA PRO A 60 20.04 -8.85 1.57
C PRO A 60 18.79 -9.08 2.42
N GLU A 61 18.59 -10.30 2.94
CA GLU A 61 17.51 -10.67 3.86
C GLU A 61 17.52 -9.89 5.19
N ASN A 62 18.69 -9.49 5.71
CA ASN A 62 18.82 -8.65 6.92
C ASN A 62 18.48 -7.18 6.65
N ILE A 63 18.75 -6.68 5.44
CA ILE A 63 18.29 -5.35 5.02
C ILE A 63 16.77 -5.36 4.93
N ILE A 64 16.20 -6.40 4.32
CA ILE A 64 14.75 -6.60 4.20
C ILE A 64 14.09 -6.77 5.57
N SER A 65 14.69 -7.51 6.51
CA SER A 65 14.13 -7.65 7.87
C SER A 65 14.06 -6.32 8.60
N LYS A 66 15.13 -5.50 8.54
CA LYS A 66 15.13 -4.14 9.12
C LYS A 66 14.15 -3.18 8.43
N LEU A 67 13.81 -3.42 7.16
CA LEU A 67 12.79 -2.66 6.44
C LEU A 67 11.37 -2.97 6.93
N LYS A 68 11.09 -4.20 7.37
CA LYS A 68 9.76 -4.61 7.87
C LYS A 68 9.29 -3.80 9.07
N ASP A 69 10.23 -3.30 9.87
CA ASP A 69 9.94 -2.50 11.07
C ASP A 69 9.83 -1.00 10.77
N ASN A 70 9.97 -0.59 9.50
CA ASN A 70 9.88 0.82 9.09
C ASN A 70 8.58 1.14 8.36
N ASP A 71 7.51 1.39 9.13
CA ASP A 71 6.17 1.71 8.61
C ASP A 71 6.12 2.97 7.72
N GLN A 72 7.09 3.88 7.84
CA GLN A 72 7.16 5.06 6.95
C GLN A 72 7.59 4.67 5.53
N LEU A 73 8.47 3.67 5.40
CA LEU A 73 8.94 3.17 4.11
C LEU A 73 7.99 2.16 3.47
N LEU A 74 7.12 1.51 4.24
CA LEU A 74 6.14 0.52 3.76
C LEU A 74 4.89 1.19 3.17
N LYS A 75 5.11 2.19 2.32
CA LYS A 75 4.08 2.98 1.62
C LYS A 75 4.42 3.06 0.13
N LYS A 76 3.40 3.08 -0.72
CA LYS A 76 3.58 3.25 -2.18
C LYS A 76 4.36 4.51 -2.54
N SER A 77 4.10 5.61 -1.83
CA SER A 77 4.83 6.87 -2.03
C SER A 77 6.33 6.75 -1.78
N SER A 78 6.75 5.84 -0.89
CA SER A 78 8.17 5.55 -0.63
C SER A 78 8.78 4.75 -1.78
N LEU A 79 8.07 3.76 -2.34
CA LEU A 79 8.49 3.04 -3.56
C LEU A 79 8.67 4.00 -4.75
N GLU A 80 7.74 4.93 -4.94
CA GLU A 80 7.83 5.94 -6.00
C GLU A 80 9.06 6.85 -5.82
N LYS A 81 9.34 7.30 -4.59
CA LYS A 81 10.54 8.11 -4.29
C LYS A 81 11.82 7.34 -4.57
N ILE A 82 11.90 6.07 -4.14
CA ILE A 82 13.06 5.21 -4.35
C ILE A 82 13.30 5.01 -5.85
N ASN A 83 12.25 4.73 -6.63
CA ASN A 83 12.37 4.60 -8.08
C ASN A 83 12.82 5.91 -8.73
N LEU A 84 12.25 7.06 -8.35
CA LEU A 84 12.67 8.36 -8.89
C LEU A 84 14.14 8.68 -8.57
N LEU A 85 14.59 8.35 -7.35
CA LEU A 85 15.98 8.51 -6.95
C LEU A 85 16.90 7.57 -7.75
N TYR A 86 16.52 6.30 -7.89
CA TYR A 86 17.24 5.32 -8.71
C TYR A 86 17.42 5.80 -10.15
N GLN A 87 16.34 6.24 -10.81
CA GLN A 87 16.39 6.75 -12.18
C GLN A 87 17.29 7.99 -12.28
N SER A 88 17.19 8.91 -11.31
CA SER A 88 18.03 10.12 -11.28
C SER A 88 19.51 9.82 -11.12
N LEU A 89 19.87 8.71 -10.46
CA LEU A 89 21.25 8.27 -10.30
C LEU A 89 21.76 7.45 -11.50
N LEU A 90 20.86 6.69 -12.15
CA LEU A 90 21.19 5.92 -13.36
C LEU A 90 21.55 6.84 -14.53
N ASP A 91 20.84 7.96 -14.65
CA ASP A 91 21.06 8.96 -15.70
C ASP A 91 22.26 9.88 -15.43
N TYR A 92 22.87 9.81 -14.23
CA TYR A 92 23.95 10.71 -13.83
C TYR A 92 25.32 10.22 -14.34
N GLN A 93 26.03 11.09 -15.05
CA GLN A 93 27.38 10.85 -15.53
C GLN A 93 28.39 11.68 -14.73
N SER A 94 29.43 11.02 -14.20
CA SER A 94 30.56 11.66 -13.52
C SER A 94 31.86 11.26 -14.20
N ASN A 95 32.79 12.21 -14.31
CA ASN A 95 34.16 11.92 -14.75
C ASN A 95 35.04 11.41 -13.60
N ASP A 96 34.56 11.50 -12.35
CA ASP A 96 35.24 10.97 -11.18
C ASP A 96 34.89 9.49 -10.97
N LEU A 97 35.93 8.65 -10.97
CA LEU A 97 35.81 7.19 -10.84
C LEU A 97 35.27 6.79 -9.46
N GLU A 98 35.69 7.48 -8.39
CA GLU A 98 35.23 7.17 -7.04
C GLU A 98 33.73 7.46 -6.88
N THR A 99 33.29 8.64 -7.34
CA THR A 99 31.88 9.02 -7.40
C THR A 99 31.07 8.00 -8.23
N THR A 100 31.58 7.58 -9.39
CA THR A 100 30.92 6.59 -10.24
C THR A 100 30.70 5.26 -9.51
N LYS A 101 31.73 4.76 -8.80
CA LYS A 101 31.64 3.54 -8.00
C LYS A 101 30.63 3.67 -6.86
N LYS A 102 30.63 4.80 -6.14
CA LYS A 102 29.66 5.08 -5.06
C LYS A 102 28.22 5.11 -5.58
N ILE A 103 28.00 5.69 -6.76
CA ILE A 103 26.69 5.72 -7.41
C ILE A 103 26.24 4.31 -7.80
N GLN A 104 27.10 3.48 -8.41
CA GLN A 104 26.78 2.09 -8.76
C GLN A 104 26.41 1.24 -7.53
N GLN A 105 27.14 1.39 -6.42
CA GLN A 105 26.81 0.72 -5.16
C GLN A 105 25.45 1.18 -4.62
N THR A 106 25.20 2.50 -4.68
CA THR A 106 23.95 3.09 -4.21
C THR A 106 22.77 2.63 -5.06
N THR A 107 22.89 2.55 -6.39
CA THR A 107 21.81 2.08 -7.26
C THR A 107 21.51 0.60 -7.03
N ALA A 108 22.51 -0.25 -6.85
CA ALA A 108 22.32 -1.66 -6.48
C ALA A 108 21.59 -1.83 -5.13
N LEU A 109 21.94 -1.00 -4.13
CA LEU A 109 21.23 -0.97 -2.85
C LEU A 109 19.77 -0.52 -3.02
N LEU A 110 19.52 0.53 -3.80
CA LEU A 110 18.16 1.02 -4.07
C LEU A 110 17.28 -0.04 -4.74
N VAL A 111 17.82 -0.83 -5.67
CA VAL A 111 17.10 -1.97 -6.28
C VAL A 111 16.73 -3.01 -5.22
N THR A 112 17.68 -3.38 -4.36
CA THR A 112 17.44 -4.35 -3.27
C THR A 112 16.37 -3.85 -2.30
N ILE A 113 16.44 -2.59 -1.89
CA ILE A 113 15.46 -1.95 -1.01
C ILE A 113 14.09 -1.89 -1.70
N PHE A 114 14.04 -1.51 -2.98
CA PHE A 114 12.80 -1.42 -3.74
C PHE A 114 12.09 -2.77 -3.83
N GLN A 115 12.81 -3.82 -4.25
CA GLN A 115 12.26 -5.18 -4.36
C GLN A 115 11.79 -5.70 -2.99
N GLY A 116 12.58 -5.47 -1.94
CA GLY A 116 12.21 -5.83 -0.58
C GLY A 116 10.92 -5.15 -0.11
N LEU A 117 10.84 -3.82 -0.28
CA LEU A 117 9.66 -3.05 0.09
C LEU A 117 8.43 -3.41 -0.72
N ASP A 118 8.56 -3.59 -2.04
CA ASP A 118 7.43 -3.95 -2.91
C ASP A 118 6.85 -5.31 -2.50
N ASN A 119 7.70 -6.30 -2.23
CA ASN A 119 7.29 -7.61 -1.74
C ASN A 119 6.57 -7.52 -0.39
N GLU A 120 7.07 -6.73 0.56
CA GLU A 120 6.46 -6.60 1.88
C GLU A 120 5.15 -5.79 1.83
N VAL A 121 5.06 -4.76 0.99
CA VAL A 121 3.81 -4.03 0.73
C VAL A 121 2.76 -4.97 0.13
N LYS A 122 3.12 -5.77 -0.88
CA LYS A 122 2.23 -6.78 -1.49
C LYS A 122 1.75 -7.81 -0.49
N LYS A 123 2.63 -8.36 0.35
CA LYS A 123 2.26 -9.31 1.42
C LYS A 123 1.31 -8.69 2.43
N ARG A 124 1.62 -7.49 2.94
CA ARG A 124 0.77 -6.79 3.91
C ARG A 124 -0.61 -6.50 3.32
N ASN A 125 -0.67 -6.06 2.07
CA ASN A 125 -1.95 -5.80 1.39
C ASN A 125 -2.73 -7.09 1.17
N THR A 126 -2.07 -8.16 0.74
CA THR A 126 -2.70 -9.49 0.57
C THR A 126 -3.31 -9.98 1.88
N PHE A 127 -2.54 -9.94 2.97
CA PHE A 127 -3.00 -10.33 4.30
C PHE A 127 -4.22 -9.50 4.74
N LYS A 128 -4.13 -8.16 4.63
CA LYS A 128 -5.23 -7.27 5.02
C LYS A 128 -6.48 -7.46 4.17
N THR A 129 -6.34 -7.65 2.85
CA THR A 129 -7.46 -7.92 1.96
C THR A 129 -8.15 -9.22 2.35
N ARG A 130 -7.39 -10.31 2.53
CA ARG A 130 -7.93 -11.60 2.98
C ARG A 130 -8.66 -11.48 4.30
N TYR A 131 -8.05 -10.81 5.28
CA TYR A 131 -8.63 -10.58 6.60
C TYR A 131 -9.97 -9.83 6.49
N TYR A 132 -10.02 -8.69 5.81
CA TYR A 132 -11.24 -7.90 5.71
C TYR A 132 -12.32 -8.52 4.81
N VAL A 133 -11.94 -9.31 3.80
CA VAL A 133 -12.91 -10.09 3.01
C VAL A 133 -13.52 -11.20 3.86
N SER A 134 -12.72 -11.91 4.67
CA SER A 134 -13.21 -12.94 5.60
C SER A 134 -14.18 -12.36 6.62
N ASP A 135 -13.81 -11.28 7.31
CA ASP A 135 -14.71 -10.66 8.30
C ASP A 135 -16.00 -10.14 7.65
N TYR A 136 -15.91 -9.60 6.43
CA TYR A 136 -17.09 -9.11 5.73
C TYR A 136 -17.99 -10.26 5.25
N HIS A 137 -17.39 -11.35 4.79
CA HIS A 137 -18.11 -12.59 4.46
C HIS A 137 -18.90 -13.11 5.67
N ASP A 138 -18.26 -13.20 6.83
CA ASP A 138 -18.90 -13.68 8.07
C ASP A 138 -20.03 -12.74 8.53
N LEU A 139 -19.84 -11.42 8.39
CA LEU A 139 -20.91 -10.45 8.62
C LEU A 139 -22.12 -10.71 7.71
N LEU A 140 -21.90 -10.95 6.41
CA LEU A 140 -22.96 -11.19 5.44
C LEU A 140 -23.71 -12.50 5.73
N ILE A 141 -23.01 -13.56 6.13
CA ILE A 141 -23.62 -14.82 6.61
C ILE A 141 -24.56 -14.54 7.79
N ASN A 142 -24.07 -13.81 8.80
CA ASN A 142 -24.87 -13.46 9.97
C ASN A 142 -26.12 -12.63 9.61
N LYS A 143 -26.04 -11.80 8.58
CA LYS A 143 -27.19 -11.05 8.08
C LYS A 143 -28.19 -11.92 7.33
N LEU A 144 -27.71 -12.84 6.48
CA LEU A 144 -28.58 -13.80 5.79
C LEU A 144 -29.35 -14.65 6.79
N ALA A 145 -28.69 -15.12 7.86
CA ALA A 145 -29.32 -15.90 8.92
C ALA A 145 -30.45 -15.13 9.61
N LYS A 146 -30.27 -13.82 9.88
CA LYS A 146 -31.33 -12.95 10.44
C LYS A 146 -32.54 -12.78 9.53
N GLU A 147 -32.35 -12.95 8.22
CA GLU A 147 -33.42 -12.93 7.21
C GLU A 147 -33.98 -14.34 6.93
N ASN A 148 -33.62 -15.35 7.75
CA ASN A 148 -33.97 -16.77 7.59
C ASN A 148 -33.46 -17.40 6.28
N ILE A 149 -32.36 -16.90 5.74
CA ILE A 149 -31.66 -17.46 4.59
C ILE A 149 -30.42 -18.18 5.12
N SER A 150 -30.35 -19.49 4.93
CA SER A 150 -29.24 -20.30 5.43
C SER A 150 -28.19 -20.53 4.36
N VAL A 151 -26.92 -20.56 4.76
CA VAL A 151 -25.80 -20.93 3.88
C VAL A 151 -25.42 -22.38 4.19
N THR A 152 -25.49 -23.25 3.20
CA THR A 152 -25.12 -24.67 3.34
C THR A 152 -23.60 -24.85 3.38
N ALA A 153 -23.14 -26.06 3.74
CA ALA A 153 -21.71 -26.41 3.71
C ALA A 153 -21.07 -26.21 2.32
N ASN A 154 -21.87 -26.37 1.25
CA ASN A 154 -21.45 -26.14 -0.14
C ASN A 154 -21.59 -24.67 -0.56
N ARG A 155 -21.80 -23.76 0.39
CA ARG A 155 -21.99 -22.31 0.19
C ARG A 155 -23.21 -21.94 -0.66
N SER A 156 -24.07 -22.89 -0.98
CA SER A 156 -25.37 -22.66 -1.62
C SER A 156 -26.35 -22.06 -0.62
N LEU A 157 -27.24 -21.19 -1.12
CA LEU A 157 -28.27 -20.54 -0.32
C LEU A 157 -29.53 -21.40 -0.25
N THR A 158 -30.03 -21.61 0.97
CA THR A 158 -31.34 -22.21 1.20
C THR A 158 -32.32 -21.09 1.55
N ILE A 159 -33.29 -20.87 0.66
CA ILE A 159 -34.35 -19.89 0.82
C ILE A 159 -35.62 -20.66 1.21
N PRO A 160 -36.41 -20.21 2.20
CA PRO A 160 -37.66 -20.88 2.57
C PRO A 160 -38.63 -20.95 1.37
N ASP A 161 -39.14 -22.14 1.06
CA ASP A 161 -39.92 -22.50 -0.15
C ASP A 161 -41.18 -21.65 -0.44
N THR A 162 -41.60 -20.81 0.50
CA THR A 162 -42.89 -20.10 0.44
C THR A 162 -42.78 -18.58 0.28
N LYS A 163 -41.58 -18.02 0.10
CA LYS A 163 -41.39 -16.56 0.01
C LYS A 163 -40.73 -16.11 -1.28
N THR A 164 -41.42 -15.23 -2.01
CA THR A 164 -40.76 -14.33 -2.96
C THR A 164 -39.76 -13.46 -2.21
N LEU A 165 -38.52 -13.41 -2.69
CA LEU A 165 -37.47 -12.59 -2.08
C LEU A 165 -37.83 -11.11 -2.16
N SER A 166 -37.75 -10.42 -1.02
CA SER A 166 -37.86 -8.97 -1.01
C SER A 166 -36.66 -8.33 -1.73
N ALA A 167 -36.83 -7.12 -2.26
CA ALA A 167 -35.73 -6.37 -2.89
C ALA A 167 -34.52 -6.20 -1.95
N LYS A 168 -34.75 -6.09 -0.63
CA LYS A 168 -33.69 -6.01 0.39
C LYS A 168 -32.91 -7.34 0.48
N GLN A 169 -33.60 -8.47 0.50
CA GLN A 169 -32.98 -9.79 0.53
C GLN A 169 -32.20 -10.09 -0.75
N THR A 170 -32.75 -9.77 -1.92
CA THR A 170 -32.05 -9.93 -3.21
C THR A 170 -30.76 -9.12 -3.25
N LYS A 171 -30.78 -7.88 -2.77
CA LYS A 171 -29.57 -7.05 -2.65
C LYS A 171 -28.54 -7.68 -1.70
N LEU A 172 -28.98 -8.17 -0.53
CA LEU A 172 -28.10 -8.82 0.44
C LEU A 172 -27.44 -10.08 -0.14
N ILE A 173 -28.22 -10.92 -0.83
CA ILE A 173 -27.73 -12.13 -1.53
C ILE A 173 -26.66 -11.76 -2.54
N LYS A 174 -26.90 -10.77 -3.41
CA LYS A 174 -25.92 -10.33 -4.41
C LYS A 174 -24.60 -9.85 -3.79
N ARG A 175 -24.66 -9.18 -2.64
CA ARG A 175 -23.44 -8.78 -1.90
C ARG A 175 -22.71 -9.99 -1.32
N TYR A 176 -23.45 -10.93 -0.73
CA TYR A 176 -22.89 -12.17 -0.21
C TYR A 176 -22.20 -12.97 -1.32
N GLU A 177 -22.86 -13.22 -2.45
CA GLU A 177 -22.31 -14.01 -3.56
C GLU A 177 -20.99 -13.41 -4.07
N ALA A 178 -20.97 -12.08 -4.29
CA ALA A 178 -19.76 -11.38 -4.73
C ALA A 178 -18.60 -11.52 -3.74
N ILE A 179 -18.87 -11.42 -2.43
CA ILE A 179 -17.85 -11.53 -1.40
C ILE A 179 -17.45 -12.99 -1.14
N ALA A 180 -18.38 -13.95 -1.22
CA ALA A 180 -18.09 -15.37 -1.08
C ALA A 180 -17.20 -15.88 -2.22
N GLN A 181 -17.51 -15.48 -3.46
CA GLN A 181 -16.66 -15.78 -4.61
C GLN A 181 -15.26 -15.20 -4.44
N LEU A 182 -15.16 -13.91 -4.08
CA LEU A 182 -13.87 -13.28 -3.84
C LEU A 182 -13.11 -13.98 -2.70
N HIS A 183 -13.78 -14.28 -1.60
CA HIS A 183 -13.21 -14.95 -0.43
C HIS A 183 -12.57 -16.28 -0.83
N GLU A 184 -13.26 -17.09 -1.63
CA GLU A 184 -12.75 -18.35 -2.15
C GLU A 184 -11.49 -18.17 -3.01
N GLN A 185 -11.53 -17.24 -3.96
CA GLN A 185 -10.44 -17.00 -4.90
C GLN A 185 -9.14 -16.57 -4.20
N ILE A 186 -9.25 -15.77 -3.15
CA ILE A 186 -8.10 -15.22 -2.42
C ILE A 186 -7.68 -16.05 -1.20
N GLN A 187 -8.46 -17.05 -0.81
CA GLN A 187 -8.16 -17.88 0.35
C GLN A 187 -6.84 -18.64 0.14
N GLY A 188 -5.98 -18.66 1.16
CA GLY A 188 -4.69 -19.34 1.11
C GLY A 188 -3.62 -18.68 0.22
N LYS A 189 -3.95 -17.65 -0.57
CA LYS A 189 -2.97 -16.97 -1.44
C LYS A 189 -1.93 -16.21 -0.64
N SER A 190 -0.67 -16.33 -1.06
CA SER A 190 0.48 -15.62 -0.47
C SER A 190 0.66 -14.21 -1.06
N TYR A 191 0.24 -14.01 -2.31
CA TYR A 191 0.16 -12.72 -3.00
C TYR A 191 -1.13 -12.64 -3.83
N LEU A 192 -1.65 -11.42 -4.00
CA LEU A 192 -2.71 -11.12 -4.98
C LEU A 192 -2.05 -10.49 -6.21
N ASP A 193 -2.28 -11.08 -7.37
CA ASP A 193 -1.91 -10.48 -8.66
C ASP A 193 -2.94 -9.41 -9.09
N GLU A 194 -2.67 -8.74 -10.21
CA GLU A 194 -3.54 -7.66 -10.69
C GLU A 194 -4.94 -8.18 -11.07
N GLU A 195 -5.06 -9.41 -11.58
CA GLU A 195 -6.34 -10.02 -11.91
C GLU A 195 -7.21 -10.20 -10.65
N MET A 196 -6.64 -10.75 -9.57
CA MET A 196 -7.32 -10.88 -8.29
C MET A 196 -7.67 -9.53 -7.67
N LEU A 197 -6.81 -8.51 -7.85
CA LEU A 197 -7.12 -7.15 -7.41
C LEU A 197 -8.28 -6.54 -8.20
N GLU A 198 -8.38 -6.79 -9.50
CA GLU A 198 -9.53 -6.38 -10.32
C GLU A 198 -10.80 -7.12 -9.91
N GLN A 199 -10.74 -8.42 -9.65
CA GLN A 199 -11.86 -9.19 -9.11
C GLN A 199 -12.33 -8.62 -7.76
N ALA A 200 -11.40 -8.23 -6.88
CA ALA A 200 -11.72 -7.57 -5.62
C ALA A 200 -12.41 -6.21 -5.83
N ARG A 201 -11.95 -5.40 -6.80
CA ARG A 201 -12.58 -4.13 -7.18
C ARG A 201 -13.99 -4.35 -7.72
N ALA A 202 -14.18 -5.36 -8.56
CA ALA A 202 -15.48 -5.73 -9.12
C ALA A 202 -16.47 -6.19 -8.04
N ALA A 203 -16.03 -7.05 -7.11
CA ALA A 203 -16.87 -7.50 -5.99
C ALA A 203 -17.30 -6.32 -5.09
N LEU A 204 -16.40 -5.38 -4.81
CA LEU A 204 -16.75 -4.17 -4.05
C LEU A 204 -17.71 -3.26 -4.82
N LYS A 205 -17.60 -3.17 -6.14
CA LYS A 205 -18.53 -2.41 -6.97
C LYS A 205 -19.94 -3.00 -6.88
N ILE A 206 -20.08 -4.32 -7.01
CA ILE A 206 -21.35 -5.03 -6.81
C ILE A 206 -21.90 -4.74 -5.41
N CYS A 207 -21.05 -4.77 -4.38
CA CYS A 207 -21.46 -4.44 -3.02
C CYS A 207 -22.05 -3.03 -2.90
N LYS A 208 -21.39 -2.03 -3.48
CA LYS A 208 -21.83 -0.63 -3.45
C LYS A 208 -23.13 -0.41 -4.22
N GLU A 209 -23.25 -0.99 -5.41
CA GLU A 209 -24.45 -0.89 -6.25
C GLU A 209 -25.68 -1.54 -5.58
N ASN A 210 -25.46 -2.57 -4.77
CA ASN A 210 -26.51 -3.22 -3.99
C ASN A 210 -26.78 -2.55 -2.63
N GLN A 211 -26.37 -1.29 -2.43
CA GLN A 211 -26.73 -0.45 -1.28
C GLN A 211 -26.45 -1.11 0.08
N PRO A 212 -25.17 -1.21 0.47
CA PRO A 212 -24.77 -1.79 1.74
C PRO A 212 -25.24 -0.88 2.88
N ASP A 213 -25.62 -1.46 4.02
CA ASP A 213 -26.03 -0.65 5.17
C ASP A 213 -24.84 -0.10 5.97
N TRP A 214 -25.13 0.64 7.03
CA TRP A 214 -24.13 1.31 7.84
C TRP A 214 -23.10 0.35 8.47
N SER A 215 -23.51 -0.86 8.84
CA SER A 215 -22.61 -1.84 9.47
C SER A 215 -21.56 -2.39 8.50
N GLU A 216 -21.85 -2.38 7.19
CA GLU A 216 -20.95 -2.87 6.13
C GLU A 216 -19.95 -1.80 5.68
N ARG A 217 -20.25 -0.52 5.93
CA ARG A 217 -19.47 0.62 5.46
C ARG A 217 -17.99 0.53 5.85
N SER A 218 -17.71 0.09 7.07
CA SER A 218 -16.32 0.01 7.57
C SER A 218 -15.48 -1.00 6.78
N PHE A 219 -16.05 -2.15 6.40
CA PHE A 219 -15.39 -3.19 5.61
C PHE A 219 -15.12 -2.72 4.19
N ILE A 220 -16.15 -2.19 3.53
CA ILE A 220 -16.04 -1.66 2.16
C ILE A 220 -15.00 -0.55 2.11
N GLN A 221 -14.96 0.30 3.15
CA GLN A 221 -13.99 1.38 3.22
C GLN A 221 -12.56 0.86 3.33
N LYS A 222 -12.30 -0.04 4.28
CA LYS A 222 -10.98 -0.66 4.49
C LYS A 222 -10.48 -1.38 3.24
N LEU A 223 -11.36 -2.14 2.58
CA LEU A 223 -11.03 -2.83 1.32
C LEU A 223 -10.75 -1.84 0.20
N THR A 224 -11.59 -0.83 0.02
CA THR A 224 -11.39 0.25 -0.96
C THR A 224 -10.06 0.99 -0.73
N ASP A 225 -9.67 1.18 0.53
CA ASP A 225 -8.43 1.86 0.87
C ASP A 225 -7.19 1.03 0.50
N ILE A 226 -7.22 -0.26 0.82
CA ILE A 226 -6.12 -1.19 0.46
C ILE A 226 -5.99 -1.32 -1.06
N LEU A 227 -7.11 -1.48 -1.77
CA LEU A 227 -7.11 -1.62 -3.23
C LEU A 227 -6.71 -0.32 -3.95
N SER A 228 -6.92 0.83 -3.31
CA SER A 228 -6.40 2.13 -3.76
C SER A 228 -4.94 2.38 -3.35
N LEU A 229 -4.31 1.40 -2.69
CA LEU A 229 -2.94 1.49 -2.17
C LEU A 229 -2.75 2.70 -1.22
N GLY A 230 -3.79 3.04 -0.46
CA GLY A 230 -3.77 4.14 0.50
C GLY A 230 -4.01 5.53 -0.08
N ILE A 231 -4.37 5.67 -1.37
CA ILE A 231 -4.73 6.96 -1.96
C ILE A 231 -6.03 7.51 -1.36
N ASN A 232 -7.07 6.67 -1.26
CA ASN A 232 -8.39 7.11 -0.77
C ASN A 232 -8.40 7.65 0.67
N PRO A 233 -7.67 7.06 1.64
CA PRO A 233 -7.47 7.65 2.96
C PRO A 233 -6.86 9.06 2.94
N ILE A 234 -5.90 9.31 2.04
CA ILE A 234 -5.25 10.62 1.92
C ILE A 234 -6.25 11.65 1.42
N TYR A 235 -7.00 11.33 0.37
CA TYR A 235 -8.09 12.18 -0.12
C TYR A 235 -9.09 12.47 0.99
N ARG A 236 -9.62 11.46 1.68
CA ARG A 236 -10.57 11.68 2.78
C ARG A 236 -10.01 12.53 3.91
N SER A 237 -8.75 12.33 4.31
CA SER A 237 -8.12 13.16 5.36
C SER A 237 -7.96 14.61 4.92
N PHE A 238 -7.63 14.85 3.65
CA PHE A 238 -7.49 16.20 3.10
C PHE A 238 -8.83 16.93 3.04
N PHE A 239 -9.87 16.28 2.49
CA PHE A 239 -11.21 16.84 2.36
C PHE A 239 -12.00 16.90 3.68
N ALA A 240 -11.67 16.06 4.67
CA ALA A 240 -12.23 16.17 6.02
C ALA A 240 -11.80 17.47 6.71
N GLN A 241 -10.59 17.96 6.43
CA GLN A 241 -10.13 19.27 6.92
C GLN A 241 -10.83 20.42 6.21
N GLU A 242 -11.12 20.30 4.91
CA GLU A 242 -11.92 21.29 4.18
C GLU A 242 -13.32 21.46 4.79
N ALA A 243 -13.99 20.37 5.17
CA ALA A 243 -15.29 20.44 5.84
C ALA A 243 -15.24 21.12 7.23
N LEU A 244 -14.12 20.99 7.94
CA LEU A 244 -13.90 21.69 9.22
C LEU A 244 -13.62 23.18 8.99
N ILE A 245 -12.79 23.50 8.00
CA ILE A 245 -12.45 24.87 7.60
C ILE A 245 -13.70 25.60 7.09
N SER A 246 -14.53 24.95 6.26
CA SER A 246 -15.80 25.54 5.79
C SER A 246 -16.76 25.84 6.93
N LYS A 247 -16.89 24.93 7.92
CA LYS A 247 -17.69 25.18 9.13
C LYS A 247 -17.13 26.32 9.99
N GLU A 248 -15.80 26.45 10.04
CA GLU A 248 -15.14 27.51 10.79
C GLU A 248 -15.30 28.87 10.08
N ILE A 249 -15.24 28.90 8.76
CA ILE A 249 -15.55 30.07 7.93
C ILE A 249 -17.02 30.47 8.09
N GLU A 250 -17.98 29.53 8.01
CA GLU A 250 -19.41 29.81 8.22
C GLU A 250 -19.69 30.32 9.64
N LYS A 251 -19.01 29.79 10.65
CA LYS A 251 -19.15 30.23 12.04
C LYS A 251 -18.55 31.63 12.29
N ASN A 252 -17.51 32.00 11.55
CA ASN A 252 -16.77 33.26 11.73
C ASN A 252 -17.14 34.33 10.69
N MET A 253 -17.94 34.02 9.68
CA MET A 253 -18.55 35.03 8.82
C MET A 253 -19.76 35.66 9.52
N PRO A 254 -19.77 36.98 9.76
CA PRO A 254 -20.96 37.64 10.26
C PRO A 254 -22.06 37.46 9.21
N SER A 255 -23.21 36.94 9.64
CA SER A 255 -24.40 36.81 8.80
C SER A 255 -24.67 38.14 8.10
N ALA A 256 -24.39 38.23 6.81
CA ALA A 256 -24.92 39.29 5.98
C ALA A 256 -26.43 39.09 5.94
N LYS A 257 -27.13 39.76 6.86
CA LYS A 257 -28.58 39.96 6.77
C LYS A 257 -28.81 40.74 5.48
N LEU A 258 -29.25 40.04 4.44
CA LEU A 258 -30.02 40.64 3.35
C LEU A 258 -31.41 41.01 3.88
#